data_AF-A0A2W4NKC2-F1
#
_entry.id   AF-A0A2W4NKC2-F1
#
_cell.length_a   1.000
_cell.length_b   1.000
_cell.length_c   1.000
_cell.angle_alpha   90.00
_cell.angle_beta   90.00
_cell.angle_gamma   90.00
#
_symmetry.space_group_name_H-M   'P 1'
#
loop_
_entity.id
_entity.type
_entity.pdbx_description
1 polymer ?
#
loop_
_entity_poly.entity_id
_entity_poly.type
_entity_poly.pdbx_seq_one_letter_code
_entity_poly.pdbx_strand_id
1 'polypeptide(L)'
;MKKLEDIPRKNMFEVPEGYFDQLPGRIQARIAAESPSRSASWMWKGALRYALPVLLAAAVFAGWWLRNGPEDPEAILASIETEQLVAYLEENGLVTEELIPYGELTTEDAAAIESEVYETTFDESELEMLLDELTLDIND
;
A
#
# COMPACT_ATOMS: atom_id res chain seq x y z
N MET A 1 25.12 18.96 -54.34
CA MET A 1 24.78 18.16 -53.14
C MET A 1 25.20 16.73 -53.41
N LYS A 2 26.10 16.13 -52.62
CA LYS A 2 26.50 14.72 -52.78
C LYS A 2 25.48 13.85 -52.03
N LYS A 3 24.99 12.78 -52.67
CA LYS A 3 24.03 11.84 -52.05
C LYS A 3 24.77 10.77 -51.25
N LEU A 4 24.16 10.27 -50.19
CA LEU A 4 24.74 9.30 -49.24
C LEU A 4 25.18 7.96 -49.88
N GLU A 5 24.69 7.69 -51.09
CA GLU A 5 25.02 6.53 -51.91
C GLU A 5 26.42 6.59 -52.56
N ASP A 6 27.05 7.77 -52.65
CA ASP A 6 28.41 7.95 -53.20
C ASP A 6 29.55 7.65 -52.20
N ILE A 7 29.25 7.25 -50.97
CA ILE A 7 30.25 6.93 -49.96
C ILE A 7 30.66 5.45 -50.12
N PRO A 8 31.94 5.13 -50.38
CA PRO A 8 32.38 3.75 -50.52
C PRO A 8 32.17 3.00 -49.21
N ARG A 9 31.25 2.03 -49.20
CA ARG A 9 31.02 1.14 -48.06
C ARG A 9 32.19 0.19 -47.91
N LYS A 10 33.24 0.65 -47.23
CA LYS A 10 34.36 -0.19 -46.84
C LYS A 10 33.98 -0.96 -45.58
N ASN A 11 33.74 -2.26 -45.70
CA ASN A 11 33.59 -3.14 -44.55
C ASN A 11 34.95 -3.24 -43.85
N MET A 12 35.12 -2.44 -42.80
CA MET A 12 36.32 -2.39 -41.95
C MET A 12 36.34 -3.48 -40.87
N PHE A 13 35.31 -4.33 -40.83
CA PHE A 13 35.18 -5.43 -39.89
C PHE A 13 35.33 -6.74 -40.64
N GLU A 14 36.47 -7.40 -40.45
CA GLU A 14 36.71 -8.78 -40.87
C GLU A 14 36.56 -9.68 -39.65
N VAL A 15 35.71 -10.70 -39.77
CA VAL A 15 35.54 -11.70 -38.71
C VAL A 15 36.59 -12.80 -38.87
N PRO A 16 37.20 -13.27 -37.77
CA PRO A 16 38.07 -14.44 -37.81
C PRO A 16 37.34 -15.68 -38.33
N GLU A 17 38.06 -16.54 -39.04
CA GLU A 17 37.54 -17.83 -39.50
C GLU A 17 37.02 -18.66 -38.31
N GLY A 18 35.83 -19.24 -38.46
CA GLY A 18 35.19 -20.05 -37.43
C GLY A 18 34.66 -19.30 -36.20
N TYR A 19 34.67 -17.96 -36.20
CA TYR A 19 34.16 -17.16 -35.07
C TYR A 19 32.70 -17.49 -34.74
N PHE A 20 31.84 -17.55 -35.76
CA PHE A 20 30.43 -17.84 -35.59
C PHE A 20 30.15 -19.33 -35.31
N ASP A 21 31.05 -20.23 -35.68
CA ASP A 21 30.92 -21.66 -35.36
C ASP A 21 31.17 -21.94 -33.86
N GLN A 22 32.10 -21.17 -33.25
CA GLN A 22 32.43 -21.32 -31.83
C GLN A 22 31.54 -20.47 -30.91
N LEU A 23 30.88 -19.44 -31.44
CA LEU A 23 30.08 -18.49 -30.67
C LEU A 23 28.95 -19.16 -29.85
N PRO A 24 28.15 -20.09 -30.40
CA PRO A 24 27.10 -20.76 -29.64
C PRO A 24 27.64 -21.49 -28.40
N GLY A 25 28.77 -22.20 -28.55
CA GLY A 25 29.42 -22.91 -27.44
C GLY A 25 29.94 -21.96 -26.36
N ARG A 26 30.52 -20.81 -26.76
CA ARG A 26 30.99 -19.78 -25.83
C ARG A 26 29.84 -19.14 -25.03
N ILE A 27 28.72 -18.87 -25.69
CA ILE A 27 27.53 -18.32 -25.04
C ILE A 27 26.95 -19.33 -24.05
N GLN A 28 26.77 -20.59 -24.48
CA GLN A 28 26.25 -21.65 -23.60
C GLN A 28 27.13 -21.86 -22.36
N ALA A 29 28.46 -21.88 -22.52
CA ALA A 29 29.38 -22.00 -21.40
C ALA A 29 29.26 -20.83 -20.40
N ARG A 30 29.06 -19.60 -20.90
CA ARG A 30 28.88 -18.42 -20.06
C ARG A 30 27.57 -18.45 -19.30
N ILE A 31 26.47 -18.85 -19.95
CA ILE A 31 25.15 -19.01 -19.31
C ILE A 31 25.20 -20.11 -18.24
N ALA A 32 25.85 -21.24 -18.54
CA ALA A 32 25.97 -22.34 -17.59
C ALA A 32 26.80 -21.95 -16.34
N ALA A 33 27.90 -21.23 -16.54
CA ALA A 33 28.75 -20.75 -15.45
C ALA A 33 28.07 -19.66 -14.60
N GLU A 34 27.15 -18.90 -15.17
CA GLU A 34 26.40 -17.85 -14.47
C GLU A 34 25.17 -18.37 -13.72
N SER A 35 24.79 -19.64 -13.88
CA SER A 35 23.80 -20.24 -12.99
C SER A 35 24.41 -20.40 -11.60
N PRO A 36 24.04 -19.57 -10.59
CA PRO A 36 24.50 -19.85 -9.25
C PRO A 36 23.79 -21.14 -8.86
N SER A 37 24.52 -22.24 -8.84
CA SER A 37 24.12 -23.39 -8.04
C SER A 37 24.21 -22.94 -6.58
N ARG A 38 23.21 -22.13 -6.16
CA ARG A 38 22.97 -21.81 -4.76
C ARG A 38 22.75 -23.17 -4.14
N SER A 39 23.78 -23.65 -3.46
CA SER A 39 23.74 -24.82 -2.61
C SER A 39 22.72 -24.53 -1.49
N ALA A 40 21.44 -24.69 -1.83
CA ALA A 40 20.30 -24.61 -0.90
C ALA A 40 20.46 -25.62 0.25
N SER A 41 21.30 -26.64 0.02
CA SER A 41 21.72 -27.66 0.97
C SER A 41 22.35 -27.12 2.26
N TRP A 42 23.11 -26.01 2.21
CA TRP A 42 23.70 -25.45 3.43
C TRP A 42 22.69 -24.61 4.23
N MET A 43 21.89 -23.79 3.54
CA MET A 43 20.89 -22.92 4.17
C MET A 43 19.76 -23.71 4.84
N TRP A 44 19.28 -24.80 4.24
CA TRP A 44 18.18 -25.59 4.82
C TRP A 44 18.61 -26.44 6.02
N LYS A 45 19.88 -26.90 6.08
CA LYS A 45 20.40 -27.60 7.27
C LYS A 45 20.49 -26.69 8.50
N GLY A 46 20.73 -25.39 8.30
CA GLY A 46 20.68 -24.38 9.37
C GLY A 46 19.25 -24.04 9.80
N ALA A 47 18.32 -23.94 8.85
CA ALA A 47 16.92 -23.60 9.11
C ALA A 47 16.15 -24.70 9.85
N LEU A 48 16.40 -25.99 9.54
CA LEU A 48 15.73 -27.11 10.22
C LEU A 48 16.02 -27.17 11.72
N ARG A 49 17.16 -26.62 12.18
CA ARG A 49 17.51 -26.60 13.61
C ARG A 49 16.58 -25.71 14.43
N TYR A 50 15.98 -24.69 13.79
CA TYR A 50 15.07 -23.75 14.45
C TYR A 50 13.60 -23.99 14.11
N ALA A 51 13.30 -24.97 13.25
CA ALA A 51 11.92 -25.26 12.86
C ALA A 51 11.06 -25.68 14.06
N LEU A 52 11.59 -26.50 14.97
CA LEU A 52 10.84 -26.99 16.14
C LEU A 52 10.47 -25.89 17.15
N PRO A 53 11.40 -25.05 17.67
CA PRO A 53 11.06 -23.99 18.61
C PRO A 53 10.17 -22.90 17.98
N VAL A 54 10.36 -22.58 16.70
CA VAL A 54 9.51 -21.60 16.00
C VAL A 54 8.08 -22.11 15.86
N LEU A 55 7.89 -23.39 15.54
CA LEU A 55 6.56 -24.00 15.48
C LEU A 55 5.87 -24.04 16.85
N LEU A 56 6.61 -24.31 17.93
CA LEU A 56 6.06 -24.26 19.29
C LEU A 56 5.64 -22.85 19.68
N ALA A 57 6.48 -21.84 19.41
CA ALA A 57 6.15 -20.44 19.67
C ALA A 57 4.94 -19.99 18.85
N ALA A 58 4.87 -20.37 17.57
CA ALA A 58 3.74 -20.08 16.69
C ALA A 58 2.46 -20.78 17.16
N ALA A 59 2.53 -22.02 17.65
CA ALA A 59 1.37 -22.74 18.19
C ALA A 59 0.86 -22.12 19.50
N VAL A 60 1.76 -21.68 20.38
CA VAL A 60 1.40 -20.95 21.61
C VAL A 60 0.77 -19.61 21.26
N PHE A 61 1.36 -18.87 20.31
CA PHE A 61 0.82 -17.60 19.83
C PHE A 61 -0.55 -17.77 19.16
N ALA A 62 -0.71 -18.76 18.29
CA ALA A 62 -1.99 -19.07 17.66
C ALA A 62 -3.05 -19.50 18.67
N GLY A 63 -2.69 -20.29 19.69
CA GLY A 63 -3.60 -20.65 20.78
C GLY A 63 -4.00 -19.44 21.64
N TRP A 64 -3.06 -18.54 21.91
CA TRP A 64 -3.34 -17.28 22.60
C TRP A 64 -4.23 -16.37 21.74
N TRP A 65 -3.95 -16.24 20.46
CA TRP A 65 -4.72 -15.43 19.52
C TRP A 65 -6.15 -15.96 19.31
N LEU A 66 -6.31 -17.27 19.21
CA LEU A 66 -7.63 -17.89 19.06
C LEU A 66 -8.47 -17.78 20.34
N ARG A 67 -7.82 -17.68 21.51
CA ARG A 67 -8.49 -17.45 22.79
C ARG A 67 -8.82 -15.97 23.04
N ASN A 68 -7.96 -15.06 22.59
CA ASN A 68 -8.11 -13.61 22.73
C ASN A 68 -8.45 -12.96 21.37
N GLY A 69 -9.37 -13.58 20.62
CA GLY A 69 -9.84 -13.03 19.35
C GLY A 69 -10.31 -11.58 19.53
N PRO A 70 -10.31 -10.77 18.45
CA PRO A 70 -10.67 -9.36 18.55
C PRO A 70 -12.00 -9.21 19.27
N GLU A 71 -11.97 -8.60 20.46
CA GLU A 71 -13.17 -8.34 21.24
C GLU A 71 -14.08 -7.45 20.39
N ASP A 72 -15.33 -7.89 20.24
CA ASP A 72 -16.33 -7.14 19.47
C ASP A 72 -16.50 -5.77 20.13
N PRO A 73 -16.21 -4.66 19.43
CA PRO A 73 -16.34 -3.33 19.99
C PRO A 73 -17.77 -3.07 20.50
N GLU A 74 -18.79 -3.70 19.89
CA GLU A 74 -20.16 -3.62 20.38
C GLU A 74 -20.33 -4.30 21.75
N ALA A 75 -19.63 -5.41 22.00
CA ALA A 75 -19.66 -6.11 23.28
C ALA A 75 -18.96 -5.31 24.39
N ILE A 76 -17.85 -4.62 24.08
CA ILE A 76 -17.17 -3.71 25.02
C ILE A 76 -18.10 -2.57 25.39
N LEU A 77 -18.74 -1.92 24.40
CA LEU A 77 -19.66 -0.81 24.64
C LEU A 77 -20.92 -1.25 25.41
N ALA A 78 -21.45 -2.43 25.11
CA ALA A 78 -22.60 -3.01 25.83
C ALA A 78 -22.27 -3.40 27.28
N SER A 79 -21.00 -3.64 27.60
CA SER A 79 -20.56 -3.97 28.95
C SER A 79 -20.44 -2.77 29.89
N ILE A 80 -20.46 -1.55 29.34
CA ILE A 80 -20.40 -0.33 30.14
C ILE A 80 -21.76 -0.10 30.80
N GLU A 81 -21.78 -0.07 32.14
CA GLU A 81 -22.99 0.22 32.90
C GLU A 81 -23.45 1.67 32.68
N THR A 82 -24.78 1.88 32.64
CA THR A 82 -25.36 3.20 32.38
C THR A 82 -24.93 4.25 33.41
N GLU A 83 -24.65 3.83 34.63
CA GLU A 83 -24.16 4.68 35.72
C GLU A 83 -22.77 5.24 35.41
N GLN A 84 -21.90 4.43 34.79
CA GLN A 84 -20.55 4.85 34.39
C GLN A 84 -20.59 5.78 33.18
N LEU A 85 -21.53 5.56 32.24
CA LEU A 85 -21.77 6.48 31.13
C LEU A 85 -22.26 7.84 31.62
N VAL A 86 -23.21 7.86 32.57
CA VAL A 86 -23.71 9.11 33.15
C VAL A 86 -22.58 9.86 33.87
N ALA A 87 -21.78 9.18 34.69
CA ALA A 87 -20.64 9.78 35.37
C ALA A 87 -19.59 10.34 34.40
N TYR A 88 -19.28 9.63 33.32
CA TYR A 88 -18.34 10.08 32.29
C TYR A 88 -18.85 11.32 31.53
N LEU A 89 -20.14 11.34 31.19
CA LEU A 89 -20.76 12.48 30.51
C LEU A 89 -20.79 13.73 31.43
N GLU A 90 -21.05 13.53 32.72
CA GLU A 90 -21.01 14.58 33.73
C GLU A 90 -19.58 15.13 33.93
N GLU A 91 -18.57 14.25 33.99
CA GLU A 91 -17.16 14.64 34.12
C GLU A 91 -16.63 15.41 32.91
N ASN A 92 -17.03 15.02 31.70
CA ASN A 92 -16.60 15.66 30.46
C ASN A 92 -17.49 16.84 30.04
N GLY A 93 -18.40 17.28 30.92
CA GLY A 93 -19.23 18.47 30.69
C GLY A 93 -20.28 18.32 29.59
N LEU A 94 -20.54 17.11 29.10
CA LEU A 94 -21.63 16.86 28.13
C LEU A 94 -22.98 16.83 28.85
N VAL A 95 -23.31 17.92 29.52
CA VAL A 95 -24.63 18.15 30.10
C VAL A 95 -25.56 18.55 28.97
N THR A 96 -26.75 17.94 28.91
CA THR A 96 -27.78 18.27 27.91
C THR A 96 -28.11 19.76 27.83
N GLU A 97 -27.83 20.50 28.91
CA GLU A 97 -28.00 21.94 29.05
C GLU A 97 -26.95 22.74 28.25
N GLU A 98 -25.74 22.20 28.06
CA GLU A 98 -24.67 22.79 27.25
C GLU A 98 -24.78 22.44 25.75
N LEU A 99 -25.68 21.50 25.40
CA LEU A 99 -26.13 21.25 24.02
C LEU A 99 -27.24 22.21 23.57
N ILE A 100 -27.78 23.03 24.48
CA ILE A 100 -28.75 24.10 24.20
C ILE A 100 -28.12 25.51 24.36
N PRO A 101 -27.07 25.84 23.59
CA PRO A 101 -26.81 27.25 23.25
C PRO A 101 -26.80 27.49 21.74
N TYR A 102 -27.14 26.49 20.93
CA TYR A 102 -27.54 26.70 19.54
C TYR A 102 -29.06 26.61 19.55
N GLY A 103 -29.71 27.78 19.57
CA GLY A 103 -31.17 27.87 19.55
C GLY A 103 -31.76 26.99 18.46
N GLU A 104 -33.01 26.55 18.65
CA GLU A 104 -33.79 25.83 17.63
C GLU A 104 -33.42 26.37 16.26
N LEU A 105 -32.76 25.55 15.42
CA LEU A 105 -32.40 25.95 14.07
C LEU A 105 -33.67 26.44 13.40
N THR A 106 -33.77 27.75 13.22
CA THR A 106 -34.97 28.32 12.64
C THR A 106 -34.98 27.94 11.17
N THR A 107 -36.16 27.97 10.54
CA THR A 107 -36.25 27.72 9.11
C THR A 107 -35.37 28.68 8.28
N GLU A 108 -35.05 29.84 8.83
CA GLU A 108 -34.17 30.83 8.23
C GLU A 108 -32.69 30.44 8.36
N ASP A 109 -32.28 29.91 9.52
CA ASP A 109 -30.92 29.38 9.72
C ASP A 109 -30.67 28.15 8.82
N ALA A 110 -31.66 27.26 8.71
CA ALA A 110 -31.57 26.10 7.84
C ALA A 110 -31.44 26.49 6.36
N ALA A 111 -32.18 27.52 5.92
CA ALA A 111 -32.09 28.03 4.55
C ALA A 111 -30.75 28.75 4.27
N ALA A 112 -30.18 29.44 5.27
CA ALA A 112 -28.87 30.06 5.16
C ALA A 112 -27.76 29.02 4.98
N ILE A 113 -27.79 27.95 5.77
CA ILE A 113 -26.84 26.83 5.65
C ILE A 113 -26.99 26.13 4.29
N GLU A 114 -28.23 25.90 3.83
CA GLU A 114 -28.50 25.31 2.51
C GLU A 114 -27.90 26.17 1.39
N SER A 115 -28.07 27.49 1.45
CA SER A 115 -27.50 28.42 0.49
C SER A 115 -25.96 28.40 0.48
N GLU A 116 -25.32 28.33 1.64
CA GLU A 116 -23.86 28.33 1.77
C GLU A 116 -23.24 27.01 1.25
N VAL A 117 -23.94 25.89 1.46
CA VAL A 117 -23.56 24.58 0.91
C VAL A 117 -23.73 24.54 -0.62
N TYR A 118 -24.78 25.16 -1.17
CA TYR A 118 -24.96 25.25 -2.62
C TYR A 118 -24.12 26.35 -3.30
N GLU A 119 -23.65 27.38 -2.59
CA GLU A 119 -22.60 28.28 -3.11
C GLU A 119 -21.22 27.62 -3.08
N THR A 120 -20.99 26.65 -2.18
CA THR A 120 -19.84 25.74 -2.21
C THR A 120 -20.03 24.63 -3.26
N THR A 121 -20.62 24.97 -4.42
CA THR A 121 -20.43 24.15 -5.61
C THR A 121 -19.02 24.43 -6.11
N PHE A 122 -18.09 23.52 -5.82
CA PHE A 122 -16.81 23.49 -6.52
C PHE A 122 -17.11 23.59 -8.01
N ASP A 123 -16.52 24.59 -8.67
CA ASP A 123 -16.68 24.72 -10.11
C ASP A 123 -16.13 23.45 -10.77
N GLU A 124 -16.69 23.06 -11.91
CA GLU A 124 -16.29 21.84 -12.62
C GLU A 124 -14.77 21.84 -12.90
N SER A 125 -14.21 23.04 -13.10
CA SER A 125 -12.78 23.29 -13.25
C SER A 125 -11.94 23.05 -11.98
N GLU A 126 -12.46 23.36 -10.79
CA GLU A 126 -11.81 23.07 -9.51
C GLU A 126 -11.84 21.58 -9.18
N LEU A 127 -12.96 20.92 -9.49
CA LEU A 127 -13.08 19.47 -9.35
C LEU A 127 -12.11 18.74 -10.27
N GLU A 128 -11.92 19.22 -11.50
CA GLU A 128 -10.99 18.62 -12.46
C GLU A 128 -9.53 18.79 -12.01
N MET A 129 -9.15 19.96 -11.45
CA MET A 129 -7.83 20.17 -10.83
C MET A 129 -7.57 19.23 -9.65
N LEU A 130 -8.55 19.05 -8.76
CA LEU A 130 -8.41 18.14 -7.62
C LEU A 130 -8.31 16.67 -8.06
N LEU A 131 -9.01 16.29 -9.13
CA LEU A 131 -8.93 14.94 -9.69
C LEU A 131 -7.55 14.68 -10.34
N ASP A 132 -7.00 15.67 -11.04
CA ASP A 132 -5.68 15.56 -11.66
C ASP A 132 -4.57 15.49 -10.60
N GLU A 133 -4.69 16.24 -9.50
CA GLU A 133 -3.76 16.16 -8.36
C GLU A 133 -3.84 14.80 -7.64
N LEU A 134 -5.04 14.22 -7.50
CA LEU A 134 -5.20 12.88 -6.92
C LEU A 134 -4.66 11.77 -7.83
N THR A 135 -4.68 11.95 -9.15
CA THR A 135 -4.20 10.94 -10.10
C THR A 135 -2.70 11.02 -10.39
N LEU A 136 -2.07 12.17 -10.17
CA LEU A 136 -0.61 12.35 -10.27
C LEU A 136 0.17 11.54 -9.21
N ASP A 137 -0.42 11.28 -8.04
CA ASP A 137 0.22 10.53 -6.94
C ASP A 137 0.12 9.00 -7.10
N ILE A 138 -0.59 8.50 -8.12
CA ILE A 138 -0.81 7.07 -8.37
C ILE A 138 0.25 6.47 -9.32
N ASN A 139 1.11 7.28 -9.95
CA ASN A 139 1.98 6.81 -11.04
C ASN A 139 3.48 7.10 -10.88
N ASP A 140 4.01 7.07 -9.66
CA ASP A 140 5.44 6.78 -9.40
C ASP A 140 5.59 5.47 -8.59
#